data_AF-A0A6A4W5X8-F1
#
_entry.id   AF-A0A6A4W5X8-F1
#
_cell.length_a   1.000
_cell.length_b   1.000
_cell.length_c   1.000
_cell.angle_alpha   90.00
_cell.angle_beta   90.00
_cell.angle_gamma   90.00
#
_symmetry.space_group_name_H-M   'P 1'
#
loop_
_entity.id
_entity.type
_entity.pdbx_description
1 polymer ?
#
loop_
_entity_poly.entity_id
_entity_poly.type
_entity_poly.pdbx_seq_one_letter_code
_entity_poly.pdbx_strand_id
1 'polypeptide(L)'
;MGEENLEGRVSALEDKIFGDLDKNEQYTKATDVILGFNSRMGNVLGDYERAVMIMKRLEELESYLDPLYGEQLAATPAALVSELLATEGQLAQVSQQLDKVRQLAPLLDSEHIKGAGELRGRLEAVSERHLSQAQRLTELQAAGQRLAHAYAQAVATLGVSLLQLEERVARVEAAN
;
A
#
# COMPACT_ATOMS: atom_id res chain seq x y z
N MET A 1 -5.82 22.76 2.93
CA MET A 1 -6.49 22.27 1.70
C MET A 1 -8.02 22.30 1.75
N GLY A 2 -8.68 22.35 2.92
CA GLY A 2 -10.16 22.50 2.97
C GLY A 2 -10.65 23.94 2.76
N GLU A 3 -9.88 24.93 3.22
CA GLU A 3 -10.27 26.35 3.20
C GLU A 3 -10.26 26.96 1.79
N GLU A 4 -9.22 26.70 0.98
CA GLU A 4 -9.17 27.14 -0.44
C GLU A 4 -10.34 26.62 -1.29
N ASN A 5 -10.83 25.41 -1.00
CA ASN A 5 -11.94 24.81 -1.77
C ASN A 5 -13.28 25.45 -1.37
N LEU A 6 -13.43 25.84 -0.10
CA LEU A 6 -14.60 26.57 0.36
C LEU A 6 -14.58 28.01 -0.15
N GLU A 7 -13.42 28.67 -0.12
CA GLU A 7 -13.24 30.03 -0.59
C GLU A 7 -13.48 30.13 -2.11
N GLY A 8 -12.99 29.18 -2.90
CA GLY A 8 -13.27 29.10 -4.34
C GLY A 8 -14.76 28.87 -4.65
N ARG A 9 -15.45 28.04 -3.86
CA ARG A 9 -16.90 27.82 -3.99
C ARG A 9 -17.71 29.04 -3.59
N VAL A 10 -17.29 29.77 -2.54
CA VAL A 10 -17.94 31.01 -2.11
C VAL A 10 -17.76 32.09 -3.16
N SER A 11 -16.54 32.27 -3.70
CA SER A 11 -16.29 33.23 -4.78
C SER A 11 -17.16 32.93 -6.01
N ALA A 12 -17.26 31.66 -6.43
CA ALA A 12 -18.09 31.29 -7.57
C ALA A 12 -19.60 31.52 -7.32
N LEU A 13 -20.06 31.38 -6.07
CA LEU A 13 -21.44 31.70 -5.70
C LEU A 13 -21.70 33.20 -5.66
N GLU A 14 -20.74 33.98 -5.16
CA GLU A 14 -20.80 35.44 -5.16
C GLU A 14 -20.84 35.99 -6.59
N ASP A 15 -19.98 35.50 -7.48
CA ASP A 15 -19.96 35.88 -8.90
C ASP A 15 -21.29 35.54 -9.59
N LYS A 16 -21.93 34.42 -9.23
CA LYS A 16 -23.19 33.99 -9.84
C LYS A 16 -24.40 34.80 -9.38
N ILE A 17 -24.38 35.31 -8.16
CA ILE A 17 -25.50 36.07 -7.57
C ILE A 17 -25.36 37.57 -7.82
N PHE A 18 -24.14 38.11 -7.70
CA PHE A 18 -23.86 39.54 -7.78
C PHE A 18 -23.19 39.96 -9.09
N GLY A 19 -22.59 39.04 -9.85
CA GLY A 19 -21.90 39.37 -11.10
C GLY A 19 -20.80 40.41 -10.87
N ASP A 20 -20.75 41.44 -11.73
CA ASP A 20 -19.80 42.57 -11.67
C ASP A 20 -20.22 43.71 -10.71
N LEU A 21 -21.26 43.52 -9.88
CA LEU A 21 -21.75 44.57 -8.97
C LEU A 21 -20.94 44.61 -7.66
N ASP A 22 -20.67 45.82 -7.16
CA ASP A 22 -19.88 46.05 -5.94
C ASP A 22 -20.50 45.37 -4.71
N LYS A 23 -19.69 44.57 -4.01
CA LYS A 23 -20.03 43.69 -2.86
C LYS A 23 -20.70 44.38 -1.65
N ASN A 24 -20.83 45.71 -1.67
CA ASN A 24 -21.25 46.56 -0.55
C ASN A 24 -22.56 47.35 -0.79
N GLU A 25 -23.21 47.18 -1.94
CA GLU A 25 -24.49 47.85 -2.21
C GLU A 25 -25.68 47.11 -1.58
N GLN A 26 -26.75 47.84 -1.27
CA GLN A 26 -27.94 47.28 -0.64
C GLN A 26 -28.71 46.43 -1.66
N TYR A 27 -28.44 45.13 -1.66
CA TYR A 27 -29.02 44.20 -2.63
C TYR A 27 -30.53 44.01 -2.44
N THR A 28 -31.25 44.04 -3.56
CA THR A 28 -32.59 43.45 -3.61
C THR A 28 -32.44 41.96 -3.32
N LYS A 29 -33.20 41.41 -2.37
CA LYS A 29 -33.13 39.98 -2.07
C LYS A 29 -33.42 39.20 -3.34
N ALA A 30 -32.47 38.37 -3.78
CA ALA A 30 -32.64 37.55 -4.98
C ALA A 30 -33.94 36.73 -4.93
N THR A 31 -34.35 36.31 -3.72
CA THR A 31 -35.63 35.65 -3.47
C THR A 31 -36.84 36.47 -3.91
N ASP A 32 -36.83 37.79 -3.71
CA ASP A 32 -37.97 38.66 -4.01
C ASP A 32 -38.05 38.94 -5.52
N VAL A 33 -36.90 39.06 -6.19
CA VAL A 33 -36.80 39.18 -7.65
C VAL A 33 -37.25 37.88 -8.32
N ILE A 34 -36.77 36.72 -7.84
CA ILE A 34 -37.14 35.41 -8.36
C ILE A 34 -38.62 35.12 -8.11
N LEU A 35 -39.14 35.43 -6.91
CA LEU A 35 -40.55 35.23 -6.58
C LEU A 35 -41.46 36.16 -7.42
N GLY A 36 -41.05 37.41 -7.61
CA GLY A 36 -41.74 38.35 -8.48
C GLY A 36 -41.73 37.91 -9.94
N PHE A 37 -40.60 37.40 -10.42
CA PHE A 37 -40.49 36.82 -11.76
C PHE A 37 -41.35 35.57 -11.92
N ASN A 38 -41.30 34.65 -10.97
CA ASN A 38 -42.09 33.42 -10.97
C ASN A 38 -43.60 33.74 -10.95
N SER A 39 -44.03 34.71 -10.15
CA SER A 39 -45.43 35.15 -10.11
C SER A 39 -45.88 35.77 -11.44
N ARG A 40 -45.04 36.62 -12.05
CA ARG A 40 -45.31 37.20 -13.39
C ARG A 40 -45.35 36.11 -14.46
N MET A 41 -44.43 35.18 -14.42
CA MET A 41 -44.36 34.06 -15.35
C MET A 41 -45.56 33.12 -15.17
N GLY A 42 -45.98 32.85 -13.94
CA GLY A 42 -47.19 32.08 -13.63
C GLY A 42 -48.47 32.75 -14.14
N ASN A 43 -48.57 34.07 -14.03
CA ASN A 43 -49.69 34.84 -14.58
C ASN A 43 -49.70 34.81 -16.11
N VAL A 44 -48.55 35.01 -16.75
CA VAL A 44 -48.43 34.94 -18.23
C VAL A 44 -48.70 33.53 -18.72
N LEU A 45 -48.15 32.50 -18.08
CA LEU A 45 -48.35 31.10 -18.46
C LEU A 45 -49.77 30.60 -18.16
N GLY A 46 -50.44 31.16 -17.15
CA GLY A 46 -51.83 30.86 -16.84
C GLY A 46 -52.78 31.11 -18.02
N ASP A 47 -52.49 32.12 -18.83
CA ASP A 47 -53.23 32.43 -20.07
C ASP A 47 -52.86 31.49 -21.25
N TYR A 48 -51.76 30.73 -21.12
CA TYR A 48 -51.26 29.79 -22.12
C TYR A 48 -51.21 28.35 -21.55
N GLU A 49 -52.37 27.71 -21.40
CA GLU A 49 -52.49 26.32 -20.91
C GLU A 49 -51.52 25.33 -21.60
N ARG A 50 -51.28 25.50 -22.91
CA ARG A 50 -50.31 24.69 -23.67
C ARG A 50 -48.87 24.89 -23.18
N ALA A 51 -48.48 26.10 -22.80
CA ALA A 51 -47.14 26.39 -22.30
C ALA A 51 -46.94 25.80 -20.88
N VAL A 52 -47.98 25.84 -20.03
CA VAL A 52 -47.96 25.16 -18.72
C VAL A 52 -47.82 23.65 -18.87
N MET A 53 -48.52 23.06 -19.85
CA MET A 53 -48.41 21.62 -20.14
C MET A 53 -47.00 21.23 -20.62
N ILE A 54 -46.38 22.06 -21.46
CA ILE A 54 -44.99 21.84 -21.94
C ILE A 54 -44.00 22.01 -20.79
N MET A 55 -44.14 23.01 -19.93
CA MET A 55 -43.28 23.22 -18.75
C MET A 55 -43.34 22.04 -17.77
N LYS A 56 -44.53 21.45 -17.57
CA LYS A 56 -44.69 20.24 -16.75
C LYS A 56 -44.03 19.00 -17.37
N ARG A 57 -43.91 18.97 -18.69
CA ARG A 57 -43.21 17.90 -19.42
C ARG A 57 -41.74 18.21 -19.65
N LEU A 58 -41.25 19.38 -19.24
CA LEU A 58 -39.86 19.79 -19.50
C LEU A 58 -38.88 18.90 -18.73
N GLU A 59 -39.18 18.59 -17.47
CA GLU A 59 -38.41 17.62 -16.66
C GLU A 59 -38.44 16.22 -17.27
N GLU A 60 -39.60 15.80 -17.80
CA GLU A 60 -39.72 14.52 -18.50
C GLU A 60 -38.91 14.52 -19.81
N LEU A 61 -38.98 15.59 -20.60
CA LEU A 61 -38.18 15.78 -21.82
C LEU A 61 -36.67 15.83 -21.54
N GLU A 62 -36.27 16.44 -20.43
CA GLU A 62 -34.87 16.48 -19.99
C GLU A 62 -34.38 15.06 -19.67
N SER A 63 -35.22 14.22 -19.05
CA SER A 63 -34.91 12.80 -18.84
C SER A 63 -34.81 12.01 -20.15
N TYR A 64 -35.67 12.30 -21.15
CA TYR A 64 -35.57 11.67 -22.48
C TYR A 64 -34.39 12.17 -23.32
N LEU A 65 -33.83 13.34 -22.98
CA LEU A 65 -32.64 13.91 -23.62
C LEU A 65 -31.34 13.40 -22.99
N ASP A 66 -31.40 12.69 -21.86
CA ASP A 66 -30.24 12.01 -21.30
C ASP A 66 -29.84 10.84 -22.22
N PRO A 67 -28.64 10.85 -22.83
CA PRO A 67 -28.18 9.76 -23.69
C PRO A 67 -28.18 8.39 -22.98
N LEU A 68 -28.06 8.38 -21.65
CA LEU A 68 -28.11 7.14 -20.84
C LEU A 68 -29.52 6.58 -20.68
N TYR A 69 -30.56 7.41 -20.81
CA TYR A 69 -31.96 6.97 -20.71
C TYR A 69 -32.36 6.08 -21.90
N GLY A 70 -31.88 6.43 -23.10
CA GLY A 70 -32.05 5.63 -24.30
C GLY A 70 -31.36 4.27 -24.22
N GLU A 71 -30.18 4.18 -23.62
CA GLU A 71 -29.43 2.92 -23.47
C GLU A 71 -30.14 1.93 -22.52
N GLN A 72 -30.75 2.43 -21.44
CA GLN A 72 -31.50 1.60 -20.50
C GLN A 72 -32.80 1.02 -21.10
N LEU A 73 -33.46 1.78 -21.98
CA LEU A 73 -34.65 1.34 -22.71
C LEU A 73 -34.33 0.52 -23.97
N ALA A 74 -33.16 0.74 -24.60
CA ALA A 74 -32.73 0.07 -25.82
C ALA A 74 -32.09 -1.31 -25.60
N ALA A 75 -31.95 -1.74 -24.35
CA ALA A 75 -31.57 -3.11 -23.99
C ALA A 75 -32.70 -4.10 -24.37
N THR A 76 -32.88 -4.32 -25.67
CA THR A 76 -33.78 -5.35 -26.17
C THR A 76 -33.33 -6.70 -25.62
N PRO A 77 -34.25 -7.64 -25.33
CA PRO A 77 -33.88 -8.95 -24.79
C PRO A 77 -32.85 -9.69 -25.65
N ALA A 78 -32.87 -9.47 -26.97
CA ALA A 78 -31.88 -10.02 -27.89
C ALA A 78 -30.48 -9.39 -27.74
N ALA A 79 -30.41 -8.08 -27.49
CA ALA A 79 -29.14 -7.38 -27.22
C ALA A 79 -28.52 -7.84 -25.90
N LEU A 80 -29.33 -7.97 -24.84
CA LEU A 80 -28.90 -8.51 -23.53
C LEU A 80 -28.37 -9.94 -23.65
N VAL A 81 -29.03 -10.81 -24.42
CA VAL A 81 -28.55 -12.18 -24.65
C VAL A 81 -27.23 -12.19 -25.44
N SER A 82 -27.10 -11.30 -26.43
CA SER A 82 -25.88 -11.21 -27.24
C SER A 82 -24.70 -10.68 -26.43
N GLU A 83 -24.96 -9.71 -25.55
CA GLU A 83 -23.98 -9.17 -24.60
C GLU A 83 -23.60 -10.20 -23.53
N LEU A 84 -24.57 -10.95 -23.01
CA LEU A 84 -24.32 -12.05 -22.05
C LEU A 84 -23.43 -13.14 -22.69
N LEU A 85 -23.73 -13.54 -23.93
CA LEU A 85 -22.92 -14.53 -24.67
C LEU A 85 -21.51 -13.98 -24.99
N ALA A 86 -21.40 -12.70 -25.33
CA ALA A 86 -20.11 -12.05 -25.56
C ALA A 86 -19.25 -11.96 -24.28
N THR A 87 -19.90 -11.81 -23.12
CA THR A 87 -19.23 -11.69 -21.81
C THR A 87 -19.08 -13.01 -21.07
N GLU A 88 -19.69 -14.11 -21.53
CA GLU A 88 -19.69 -15.42 -20.87
C GLU A 88 -18.27 -15.94 -20.58
N GLY A 89 -17.35 -15.80 -21.54
CA GLY A 89 -15.95 -16.19 -21.36
C GLY A 89 -15.23 -15.36 -20.28
N GLN A 90 -15.54 -14.08 -20.18
CA GLN A 90 -14.99 -13.19 -19.15
C GLN A 90 -15.57 -13.54 -17.78
N LEU A 91 -16.87 -13.79 -17.69
CA LEU A 91 -17.56 -14.24 -16.47
C LEU A 91 -17.00 -15.57 -15.96
N ALA A 92 -16.76 -16.54 -16.85
CA ALA A 92 -16.15 -17.82 -16.50
C ALA A 92 -14.72 -17.64 -15.97
N GLN A 93 -13.93 -16.77 -16.61
CA GLN A 93 -12.58 -16.44 -16.17
C GLN A 93 -12.57 -15.76 -14.79
N VAL A 94 -13.46 -14.79 -14.57
CA VAL A 94 -13.61 -14.10 -13.29
C VAL A 94 -14.05 -15.07 -12.20
N SER A 95 -14.99 -15.97 -12.49
CA SER A 95 -15.42 -17.02 -11.54
C SER A 95 -14.25 -17.93 -11.16
N GLN A 96 -13.47 -18.40 -12.14
CA GLN A 96 -12.31 -19.25 -11.87
C GLN A 96 -11.24 -18.53 -11.04
N GLN A 97 -11.02 -17.24 -11.30
CA GLN A 97 -10.10 -16.42 -10.52
C GLN A 97 -10.62 -16.21 -9.10
N LEU A 98 -11.92 -15.97 -8.93
CA LEU A 98 -12.55 -15.80 -7.62
C LEU A 98 -12.47 -17.09 -6.79
N ASP A 99 -12.67 -18.25 -7.41
CA ASP A 99 -12.50 -19.54 -6.75
C ASP A 99 -11.05 -19.78 -6.31
N LYS A 100 -10.07 -19.42 -7.15
CA LYS A 100 -8.65 -19.47 -6.78
C LYS A 100 -8.36 -18.54 -5.59
N VAL A 101 -8.88 -17.32 -5.61
CA VAL A 101 -8.71 -16.38 -4.49
C VAL A 101 -9.33 -16.93 -3.21
N ARG A 102 -10.53 -17.53 -3.28
CA ARG A 102 -11.18 -18.18 -2.14
C ARG A 102 -10.38 -19.36 -1.58
N GLN A 103 -9.76 -20.16 -2.44
CA GLN A 103 -8.90 -21.27 -2.03
C GLN A 103 -7.61 -20.79 -1.36
N LEU A 104 -7.08 -19.64 -1.77
CA LEU A 104 -5.84 -19.07 -1.24
C LEU A 104 -6.06 -18.19 -0.01
N ALA A 105 -7.26 -17.64 0.19
CA ALA A 105 -7.64 -16.85 1.36
C ALA A 105 -7.26 -17.49 2.71
N PRO A 106 -7.53 -18.78 2.98
CA PRO A 106 -7.17 -19.41 4.26
C PRO A 106 -5.65 -19.56 4.47
N LEU A 107 -4.82 -19.48 3.43
CA LEU A 107 -3.35 -19.53 3.59
C LEU A 107 -2.80 -18.26 4.22
N LEU A 108 -3.44 -17.10 3.97
CA LEU A 108 -3.09 -15.83 4.59
C LEU A 108 -3.34 -15.85 6.10
N ASP A 109 -4.35 -16.60 6.53
CA ASP A 109 -4.70 -16.80 7.93
C ASP A 109 -3.94 -17.94 8.61
N SER A 110 -3.03 -18.61 7.90
CA SER A 110 -2.30 -19.75 8.43
C SER A 110 -1.48 -19.39 9.67
N GLU A 111 -1.55 -20.28 10.67
CA GLU A 111 -0.80 -20.18 11.93
C GLU A 111 0.72 -20.04 11.69
N HIS A 112 1.24 -20.55 10.57
CA HIS A 112 2.64 -20.44 10.21
C HIS A 112 3.06 -19.00 9.85
N ILE A 113 2.18 -18.23 9.20
CA ILE A 113 2.44 -16.81 8.91
C ILE A 113 2.28 -15.98 10.19
N LYS A 114 1.27 -16.29 11.01
CA LYS A 114 1.04 -15.61 12.30
C LYS A 114 2.17 -15.86 13.30
N GLY A 115 2.67 -17.09 13.38
CA GLY A 115 3.77 -17.50 14.26
C GLY A 115 5.18 -17.09 13.77
N ALA A 116 5.30 -16.46 12.59
CA ALA A 116 6.58 -16.04 12.05
C ALA A 116 7.31 -15.02 12.96
N GLY A 117 6.56 -14.17 13.68
CA GLY A 117 7.13 -13.23 14.64
C GLY A 117 7.84 -13.91 15.82
N GLU A 118 7.25 -14.98 16.35
CA GLU A 118 7.85 -15.76 17.44
C GLU A 118 9.09 -16.52 16.96
N LEU A 119 9.03 -17.11 15.77
CA LEU A 119 10.16 -17.78 15.14
C LEU A 119 11.33 -16.82 14.90
N ARG A 120 11.04 -15.57 14.51
CA ARG A 120 12.05 -14.52 14.34
C ARG A 120 12.79 -14.24 15.63
N GLY A 121 12.08 -14.04 16.75
CA GLY A 121 12.72 -13.80 18.05
C GLY A 121 13.61 -14.96 18.50
N ARG A 122 13.16 -16.21 18.28
CA ARG A 122 13.99 -17.40 18.56
C ARG A 122 15.21 -17.48 17.63
N LEU A 123 15.06 -17.13 16.36
CA LEU A 123 16.15 -17.12 15.38
C LEU A 123 17.20 -16.07 15.72
N GLU A 124 16.78 -14.86 16.11
CA GLU A 124 17.68 -13.79 16.56
C GLU A 124 18.49 -14.25 17.79
N ALA A 125 17.85 -14.84 18.79
CA ALA A 125 18.53 -15.37 19.98
C ALA A 125 19.48 -16.56 19.67
N VAL A 126 19.19 -17.35 18.63
CA VAL A 126 20.10 -18.41 18.16
C VAL A 126 21.27 -17.81 17.38
N SER A 127 21.02 -16.80 16.54
CA SER A 127 22.03 -16.11 15.76
C SER A 127 23.06 -15.41 16.65
N GLU A 128 22.62 -14.70 17.69
CA GLU A 128 23.48 -14.06 18.67
C GLU A 128 24.37 -15.09 19.40
N ARG A 129 23.78 -16.21 19.84
CA ARG A 129 24.53 -17.31 20.45
C ARG A 129 25.56 -17.89 19.48
N HIS A 130 25.20 -18.13 18.23
CA HIS A 130 26.14 -18.60 17.21
C HIS A 130 27.31 -17.64 16.99
N LEU A 131 27.04 -16.34 16.94
CA LEU A 131 28.08 -15.32 16.77
C LEU A 131 29.06 -15.34 17.96
N SER A 132 28.53 -15.42 19.18
CA SER A 132 29.33 -15.51 20.42
C SER A 132 30.17 -16.80 20.47
N GLN A 133 29.61 -17.92 20.01
CA GLN A 133 30.33 -19.20 19.95
C GLN A 133 31.44 -19.17 18.91
N ALA A 134 31.20 -18.58 17.74
CA ALA A 134 32.22 -18.43 16.69
C ALA A 134 33.41 -17.59 17.17
N GLN A 135 33.15 -16.51 17.91
CA GLN A 135 34.20 -15.69 18.52
C GLN A 135 35.02 -16.50 19.54
N ARG A 136 34.34 -17.19 20.48
CA ARG A 136 35.01 -18.03 21.49
C ARG A 136 35.83 -19.15 20.87
N LEU A 137 35.33 -19.80 19.82
CA LEU A 137 36.06 -20.84 19.09
C LEU A 137 37.34 -20.29 18.49
N THR A 138 37.27 -19.11 17.88
CA THR A 138 38.43 -18.43 17.27
C THR A 138 39.49 -18.09 18.33
N GLU A 139 39.06 -17.56 19.48
CA GLU A 139 39.96 -17.27 20.61
C GLU A 139 40.61 -18.55 21.17
N LEU A 140 39.83 -19.61 21.37
CA LEU A 140 40.32 -20.89 21.86
C LEU A 140 41.31 -21.52 20.88
N GLN A 141 41.03 -21.44 19.58
CA GLN A 141 41.93 -21.94 18.54
C GLN A 141 43.25 -21.15 18.55
N ALA A 142 43.20 -19.83 18.67
CA ALA A 142 44.41 -19.01 18.78
C ALA A 142 45.22 -19.34 20.04
N ALA A 143 44.55 -19.54 21.18
CA ALA A 143 45.21 -19.95 22.42
C ALA A 143 45.86 -21.34 22.30
N GLY A 144 45.14 -22.31 21.71
CA GLY A 144 45.66 -23.66 21.46
C GLY A 144 46.87 -23.66 20.54
N GLN A 145 46.84 -22.86 19.46
CA GLN A 145 47.98 -22.69 18.56
C GLN A 145 49.19 -22.08 19.27
N ARG A 146 48.99 -21.06 20.10
CA ARG A 146 50.08 -20.46 20.91
C ARG A 146 50.69 -21.49 21.87
N LEU A 147 49.85 -22.26 22.56
CA LEU A 147 50.32 -23.28 23.50
C LEU A 147 51.10 -24.39 22.79
N ALA A 148 50.58 -24.89 21.66
CA ALA A 148 51.26 -25.88 20.84
C ALA A 148 52.62 -25.37 20.34
N HIS A 149 52.69 -24.11 19.92
CA HIS A 149 53.94 -23.47 19.50
C HIS A 149 54.93 -23.33 20.65
N ALA A 150 54.49 -22.85 21.81
CA ALA A 150 55.33 -22.71 23.00
C ALA A 150 55.88 -24.06 23.48
N TYR A 151 55.05 -25.10 23.44
CA TYR A 151 55.48 -26.46 23.77
C TYR A 151 56.52 -26.98 22.77
N ALA A 152 56.26 -26.86 21.47
CA ALA A 152 57.22 -27.27 20.43
C ALA A 152 58.56 -26.54 20.58
N GLN A 153 58.53 -25.24 20.90
CA GLN A 153 59.72 -24.45 21.16
C GLN A 153 60.46 -24.91 22.42
N ALA A 154 59.76 -25.18 23.52
CA ALA A 154 60.36 -25.68 24.76
C ALA A 154 61.00 -27.07 24.58
N VAL A 155 60.37 -27.97 23.82
CA VAL A 155 60.95 -29.28 23.49
C VAL A 155 62.21 -29.13 22.64
N ALA A 156 62.18 -28.23 21.65
CA ALA A 156 63.35 -27.97 20.81
C ALA A 156 64.53 -27.39 21.62
N THR A 157 64.27 -26.42 22.50
CA THR A 157 65.34 -25.83 23.35
C THR A 157 65.88 -26.83 24.35
N LEU A 158 65.02 -27.66 24.95
CA LEU A 158 65.45 -28.76 25.82
C LEU A 158 66.32 -29.76 25.04
N GLY A 159 65.90 -30.17 23.84
CA GLY A 159 66.69 -31.04 22.98
C GLY A 159 68.08 -30.49 22.68
N VAL A 160 68.17 -29.20 22.31
CA VAL A 160 69.46 -28.53 22.09
C VAL A 160 70.29 -28.48 23.38
N SER A 161 69.68 -28.17 24.52
CA SER A 161 70.39 -28.10 25.80
C SER A 161 70.94 -29.46 26.25
N LEU A 162 70.21 -30.55 26.01
CA LEU A 162 70.64 -31.91 26.31
C LEU A 162 71.84 -32.30 25.43
N LEU A 163 71.79 -32.02 24.12
CA LEU A 163 72.92 -32.25 23.22
C LEU A 163 74.17 -31.45 23.66
N GLN A 164 74.00 -30.19 24.08
CA GLN A 164 75.11 -29.38 24.60
C GLN A 164 75.69 -29.96 25.89
N LEU A 165 74.86 -30.53 26.76
CA LEU A 165 75.31 -31.21 27.98
C LEU A 165 76.07 -32.50 27.64
N GLU A 166 75.56 -33.30 26.71
CA GLU A 166 76.23 -34.51 26.21
C GLU A 166 77.60 -34.20 25.62
N GLU A 167 77.71 -33.18 24.76
CA GLU A 167 79.00 -32.75 24.22
C GLU A 167 79.98 -32.33 25.32
N ARG A 168 79.52 -31.62 26.34
CA ARG A 168 80.37 -31.18 27.46
C ARG A 168 80.83 -32.36 28.29
N VAL A 169 79.97 -33.34 28.56
CA VAL A 169 80.33 -34.57 29.26
C VAL A 169 81.37 -35.35 28.46
N ALA A 170 81.15 -35.56 27.16
CA ALA A 170 82.10 -36.27 26.30
C ALA A 170 83.49 -35.59 26.26
N ARG A 171 83.56 -34.26 26.27
CA ARG A 171 84.85 -33.53 26.36
C ARG A 171 85.56 -33.75 27.69
N VAL A 172 84.83 -33.80 28.80
CA VAL A 172 85.40 -34.06 30.12
C VAL A 172 85.89 -35.51 30.23
N GLU A 173 85.15 -36.46 29.69
CA GLU A 173 85.53 -37.87 29.64
C GLU A 173 86.79 -38.10 28.78
N ALA A 174 86.92 -37.41 27.65
CA ALA A 174 88.09 -37.53 26.77
C ALA A 174 89.37 -36.83 27.30
N ALA A 175 89.24 -35.98 28.31
CA ALA A 175 90.36 -35.28 28.96
C ALA A 175 90.90 -36.01 30.20
N ASN A 176 90.26 -37.12 30.59
CA ASN A 176 90.66 -38.04 31.67
C ASN A 176 91.31 -39.30 31.08
#